data_AF-A0A519JJX2-F1
#
_entry.id   AF-A0A519JJX2-F1
#
_cell.length_a   1.000
_cell.length_b   1.000
_cell.length_c   1.000
_cell.angle_alpha   90.00
_cell.angle_beta   90.00
_cell.angle_gamma   90.00
#
_symmetry.space_group_name_H-M   'P 1'
#
loop_
_entity.id
_entity.type
_entity.pdbx_description
1 polymer ?
#
loop_
_entity_poly.entity_id
_entity_poly.type
_entity_poly.pdbx_seq_one_letter_code
_entity_poly.pdbx_strand_id
1 'polypeptide(L)'
;DKKAGLYIYGLDGAVLQFLPEGLLNNVDVVEGLNLNGRPQVLLGASDRTPGKTGIALYTFDPAGQGDNGVRHWGNVTTDVVEPYGFCFARRGAEVHAILVGHEGELRQFVLTVGADGQPSARLVRRAGIGTISEGCAADEATNALYITEENVGLWRYSLDPASGAARTLVQPIAPGVLVADAEGLTILQDGAARYLIGSSQGDSTFPVWRIDGAAPEYKGRFVVADGAVDGVTGTDGLDALGGRISDRFPEGVVVIQDDVNDVGTQNFKYVDWRDVRTALGL
;
A
#
# COMPACT_ATOMS: atom_id res chain seq x y z
N ASP A 1 -10.06 2.01 7.98
CA ASP A 1 -11.52 1.80 7.92
C ASP A 1 -12.10 2.86 7.00
N LYS A 2 -12.52 2.44 5.80
CA LYS A 2 -13.00 3.34 4.75
C LYS A 2 -14.27 4.12 5.07
N LYS A 3 -14.86 3.88 6.24
CA LYS A 3 -16.05 4.57 6.73
C LYS A 3 -15.81 5.45 7.96
N ALA A 4 -14.63 5.39 8.59
CA ALA A 4 -14.43 6.05 9.89
C ALA A 4 -13.05 6.68 10.12
N GLY A 5 -11.98 6.10 9.58
CA GLY A 5 -10.63 6.63 9.75
C GLY A 5 -9.54 5.57 9.91
N LEU A 6 -8.49 5.92 10.66
CA LEU A 6 -7.27 5.13 10.77
C LEU A 6 -7.17 4.43 12.13
N TYR A 7 -6.96 3.12 12.10
CA TYR A 7 -6.68 2.32 13.28
C TYR A 7 -5.20 1.93 13.30
N ILE A 8 -4.60 1.94 14.49
CA ILE A 8 -3.26 1.43 14.75
C ILE A 8 -3.39 0.20 15.64
N TYR A 9 -2.80 -0.91 15.22
CA TYR A 9 -2.88 -2.20 15.90
C TYR A 9 -1.49 -2.66 16.36
N GLY A 10 -1.47 -3.40 17.47
CA GLY A 10 -0.33 -4.24 17.86
C GLY A 10 -0.31 -5.55 17.08
N LEU A 11 0.82 -6.26 17.09
CA LEU A 11 0.97 -7.58 16.45
C LEU A 11 0.15 -8.70 17.14
N ASP A 12 -0.42 -8.41 18.29
CA ASP A 12 -1.40 -9.23 19.01
C ASP A 12 -2.85 -8.94 18.56
N GLY A 13 -3.05 -7.98 17.66
CA GLY A 13 -4.36 -7.54 17.18
C GLY A 13 -5.05 -6.51 18.09
N ALA A 14 -4.42 -6.07 19.18
CA ALA A 14 -5.00 -5.06 20.05
C ALA A 14 -5.03 -3.68 19.36
N VAL A 15 -6.15 -2.97 19.47
CA VAL A 15 -6.23 -1.56 19.03
C VAL A 15 -5.38 -0.71 19.97
N LEU A 16 -4.32 -0.12 19.45
CA LEU A 16 -3.45 0.81 20.18
C LEU A 16 -3.95 2.25 20.06
N GLN A 17 -4.51 2.61 18.91
CA GLN A 17 -5.02 3.94 18.63
C GLN A 17 -6.11 3.90 17.56
N PHE A 18 -7.06 4.83 17.64
CA PHE A 18 -7.99 5.13 16.58
C PHE A 18 -8.01 6.64 16.32
N LEU A 19 -7.92 7.04 15.05
CA LEU A 19 -8.03 8.42 14.59
C LEU A 19 -9.30 8.56 13.72
N PRO A 20 -10.35 9.25 14.21
CA PRO A 20 -11.63 9.40 13.51
C PRO A 20 -11.56 10.47 12.41
N GLU A 21 -10.83 10.17 11.34
CA GLU A 21 -10.41 11.13 10.32
C GLU A 21 -11.27 11.12 9.05
N GLY A 22 -12.36 10.35 9.06
CA GLY A 22 -13.35 10.35 7.97
C GLY A 22 -13.17 9.19 7.01
N LEU A 23 -13.35 9.45 5.72
CA LEU A 23 -13.43 8.45 4.66
C LEU A 23 -12.06 8.22 4.01
N LEU A 24 -11.10 7.73 4.80
CA LEU A 24 -9.77 7.34 4.32
C LEU A 24 -9.85 5.99 3.58
N ASN A 25 -9.33 5.87 2.36
CA ASN A 25 -9.41 4.62 1.59
C ASN A 25 -8.20 3.70 1.82
N ASN A 26 -7.05 3.98 1.19
CA ASN A 26 -5.80 3.24 1.41
C ASN A 26 -4.84 4.07 2.25
N VAL A 27 -3.93 3.38 2.94
CA VAL A 27 -2.87 3.99 3.74
C VAL A 27 -1.54 3.33 3.41
N ASP A 28 -0.47 4.12 3.40
CA ASP A 28 0.89 3.63 3.29
C ASP A 28 1.80 4.40 4.26
N VAL A 29 2.99 3.87 4.53
CA VAL A 29 3.98 4.41 5.46
C VAL A 29 5.34 4.57 4.80
N VAL A 30 6.05 5.64 5.14
CA VAL A 30 7.38 5.92 4.59
C VAL A 30 8.24 6.66 5.60
N GLU A 31 9.55 6.40 5.54
CA GLU A 31 10.56 7.17 6.27
C GLU A 31 11.27 8.16 5.34
N GLY A 32 12.09 9.04 5.91
CA GLY A 32 12.99 9.90 5.15
C GLY A 32 12.60 11.37 5.14
N LEU A 33 11.55 11.75 5.87
CA LEU A 33 11.21 13.15 6.11
C LEU A 33 11.58 13.54 7.54
N ASN A 34 12.26 14.69 7.67
CA ASN A 34 12.62 15.26 8.97
C ASN A 34 11.70 16.45 9.27
N LEU A 35 11.03 16.43 10.42
CA LEU A 35 10.25 17.55 10.93
C LEU A 35 10.96 18.15 12.14
N ASN A 36 11.23 19.46 12.10
CA ASN A 36 11.91 20.18 13.18
C ASN A 36 13.23 19.52 13.63
N GLY A 37 14.01 19.00 12.67
CA GLY A 37 15.27 18.31 12.93
C GLY A 37 15.14 16.90 13.52
N ARG A 38 13.92 16.34 13.55
CA ARG A 38 13.65 14.99 14.05
C ARG A 38 13.16 14.08 12.92
N PRO A 39 13.75 12.88 12.74
CA PRO A 39 13.20 11.88 11.85
C PRO A 39 11.76 11.53 12.23
N GLN A 40 10.90 11.39 11.22
CA GLN A 40 9.53 10.96 11.40
C GLN A 40 9.26 9.74 10.51
N VAL A 41 8.40 8.84 11.00
CA VAL A 41 7.64 7.95 10.14
C VAL A 41 6.43 8.73 9.68
N LEU A 42 6.26 8.83 8.37
CA LEU A 42 5.14 9.48 7.74
C LEU A 42 4.11 8.41 7.34
N LEU A 43 2.85 8.64 7.66
CA LEU A 43 1.74 7.88 7.13
C LEU A 43 0.94 8.80 6.21
N GLY A 44 0.44 8.25 5.12
CA GLY A 44 -0.40 8.97 4.16
C GLY A 44 -1.57 8.11 3.79
N ALA A 45 -2.73 8.73 3.62
CA ALA A 45 -3.93 8.06 3.18
C ALA A 45 -4.67 8.87 2.13
N SER A 46 -5.22 8.21 1.12
CA SER A 46 -6.21 8.82 0.23
C SER A 46 -7.45 9.18 1.04
N ASP A 47 -7.88 10.43 0.96
CA ASP A 47 -9.05 10.95 1.70
C ASP A 47 -10.12 11.38 0.71
N ARG A 48 -11.29 10.74 0.76
CA ARG A 48 -12.47 11.09 -0.04
C ARG A 48 -13.57 11.78 0.77
N THR A 49 -13.25 12.25 1.98
CA THR A 49 -14.18 13.02 2.81
C THR A 49 -14.53 14.34 2.11
N PRO A 50 -15.82 14.69 1.92
CA PRO A 50 -16.21 15.96 1.34
C PRO A 50 -15.56 17.16 2.05
N GLY A 51 -14.88 18.01 1.29
CA GLY A 51 -14.14 19.16 1.82
C GLY A 51 -12.70 18.90 2.28
N LYS A 52 -12.26 17.64 2.31
CA LYS A 52 -10.87 17.22 2.59
C LYS A 52 -10.24 16.37 1.47
N THR A 53 -10.94 16.22 0.35
CA THR A 53 -10.56 15.40 -0.79
C THR A 53 -9.09 15.59 -1.20
N GLY A 54 -8.28 14.54 -1.07
CA GLY A 54 -6.84 14.63 -1.25
C GLY A 54 -6.07 13.51 -0.58
N ILE A 55 -4.95 13.88 0.05
CA ILE A 55 -4.10 12.99 0.84
C ILE A 55 -4.08 13.53 2.27
N ALA A 56 -4.57 12.74 3.22
CA ALA A 56 -4.37 13.00 4.64
C ALA A 56 -2.98 12.49 5.07
N LEU A 57 -2.24 13.30 5.81
CA LEU A 57 -0.88 12.98 6.26
C LEU A 57 -0.80 12.96 7.78
N TYR A 58 -0.06 11.98 8.31
CA TYR A 58 0.14 11.77 9.74
C TYR A 58 1.61 11.51 10.04
N THR A 59 2.03 11.85 11.24
CA THR A 59 3.41 11.68 11.68
C THR A 59 3.45 10.78 12.90
N PHE A 60 4.49 9.99 12.98
CA PHE A 60 4.87 9.24 14.17
C PHE A 60 6.36 9.46 14.43
N ASP A 61 6.69 9.77 15.67
CA ASP A 61 8.05 9.99 16.11
C ASP A 61 8.57 8.73 16.82
N PRO A 62 9.47 7.94 16.20
CA PRO A 62 9.95 6.69 16.79
C PRO A 62 10.71 6.89 18.10
N ALA A 63 11.25 8.09 18.35
CA ALA A 63 11.96 8.44 19.57
C ALA A 63 11.07 9.13 20.62
N GLY A 64 9.77 9.25 20.35
CA GLY A 64 8.79 9.84 21.26
C GLY A 64 8.67 9.02 22.55
N GLN A 65 8.37 9.72 23.66
CA GLN A 65 8.22 9.13 24.99
C GLN A 65 6.82 9.39 25.53
N GLY A 66 6.40 8.63 26.54
CA GLY A 66 5.09 8.81 27.19
C GLY A 66 3.93 8.41 26.27
N ASP A 67 2.94 9.29 26.11
CA ASP A 67 1.77 9.11 25.23
C ASP A 67 2.13 9.37 23.75
N ASN A 68 3.16 8.66 23.28
CA ASN A 68 3.59 8.69 21.90
C ASN A 68 2.57 7.95 21.01
N GLY A 69 2.29 8.49 19.84
CA GLY A 69 1.27 7.96 18.94
C GLY A 69 1.25 8.70 17.62
N VAL A 70 0.47 8.19 16.69
CA VAL A 70 0.29 8.80 15.37
C VAL A 70 -0.49 10.11 15.53
N ARG A 71 -0.02 11.19 14.89
CA ARG A 71 -0.63 12.51 14.96
C ARG A 71 -0.94 13.03 13.57
N HIS A 72 -2.14 13.57 13.35
CA HIS A 72 -2.48 14.27 12.10
C HIS A 72 -1.51 15.43 11.89
N TRP A 73 -0.93 15.48 10.69
CA TRP A 73 0.03 16.52 10.29
C TRP A 73 -0.62 17.55 9.38
N GLY A 74 -1.52 17.12 8.49
CA GLY A 74 -2.26 18.01 7.59
C GLY A 74 -2.80 17.27 6.38
N ASN A 75 -3.27 18.02 5.38
CA ASN A 75 -3.82 17.47 4.15
C ASN A 75 -3.18 18.13 2.93
N VAL A 76 -3.00 17.35 1.87
CA VAL A 76 -2.62 17.81 0.54
C VAL A 76 -3.84 17.71 -0.36
N THR A 77 -4.27 18.83 -0.93
CA THR A 77 -5.40 18.87 -1.88
C THR A 77 -5.03 18.28 -3.23
N THR A 78 -6.01 17.75 -3.94
CA THR A 78 -5.84 17.15 -5.28
C THR A 78 -6.91 17.62 -6.26
N ASP A 79 -6.65 17.42 -7.55
CA ASP A 79 -7.62 17.57 -8.64
C ASP A 79 -8.23 16.23 -9.10
N VAL A 80 -7.89 15.12 -8.43
CA VAL A 80 -8.52 13.79 -8.62
C VAL A 80 -9.95 13.84 -8.12
N VAL A 81 -10.89 13.28 -8.89
CA VAL A 81 -12.33 13.37 -8.61
C VAL A 81 -12.69 12.61 -7.34
N GLU A 82 -12.26 11.35 -7.26
CA GLU A 82 -12.41 10.51 -6.08
C GLU A 82 -11.06 9.84 -5.76
N PRO A 83 -10.30 10.36 -4.76
CA PRO A 83 -9.12 9.72 -4.22
C PRO A 83 -9.43 8.31 -3.76
N TYR A 84 -8.71 7.33 -4.31
CA TYR A 84 -9.01 5.92 -4.13
C TYR A 84 -7.75 5.19 -3.67
N GLY A 85 -6.90 4.70 -4.58
CA GLY A 85 -5.61 4.09 -4.24
C GLY A 85 -4.55 5.06 -3.72
N PHE A 86 -3.63 4.56 -2.90
CA PHE A 86 -2.52 5.35 -2.35
C PHE A 86 -1.29 4.49 -2.03
N CYS A 87 -0.10 5.02 -2.34
CA CYS A 87 1.18 4.48 -1.89
C CYS A 87 2.26 5.56 -1.91
N PHE A 88 3.33 5.33 -1.16
CA PHE A 88 4.53 6.15 -1.15
C PHE A 88 5.64 5.53 -2.00
N ALA A 89 6.62 6.38 -2.31
CA ALA A 89 7.91 5.95 -2.82
C ALA A 89 8.99 6.96 -2.43
N ARG A 90 10.25 6.53 -2.35
CA ARG A 90 11.39 7.45 -2.31
C ARG A 90 12.13 7.46 -3.63
N ARG A 91 12.57 8.65 -4.03
CA ARG A 91 13.51 8.85 -5.15
C ARG A 91 14.67 9.70 -4.68
N GLY A 92 15.77 9.05 -4.34
CA GLY A 92 16.87 9.72 -3.63
C GLY A 92 16.38 10.24 -2.28
N ALA A 93 16.47 11.56 -2.07
CA ALA A 93 15.99 12.21 -0.84
C ALA A 93 14.53 12.69 -0.92
N GLU A 94 13.88 12.60 -2.09
CA GLU A 94 12.48 13.02 -2.24
C GLU A 94 11.54 11.91 -1.77
N VAL A 95 10.54 12.28 -0.98
CA VAL A 95 9.37 11.45 -0.69
C VAL A 95 8.29 11.77 -1.71
N HIS A 96 7.86 10.75 -2.44
CA HIS A 96 6.80 10.84 -3.44
C HIS A 96 5.53 10.21 -2.87
N ALA A 97 4.41 10.92 -2.97
CA ALA A 97 3.08 10.40 -2.71
C ALA A 97 2.38 10.12 -4.04
N ILE A 98 1.97 8.87 -4.25
CA ILE A 98 1.26 8.42 -5.43
C ILE A 98 -0.21 8.31 -5.05
N LEU A 99 -1.06 9.04 -5.77
CA LEU A 99 -2.50 8.99 -5.61
C LEU A 99 -3.13 8.44 -6.87
N VAL A 100 -3.91 7.38 -6.71
CA VAL A 100 -4.71 6.75 -7.74
C VAL A 100 -6.17 7.15 -7.54
N GLY A 101 -6.80 7.64 -8.60
CA GLY A 101 -8.22 8.01 -8.59
C GLY A 101 -9.09 6.85 -9.06
N HIS A 102 -10.32 6.80 -8.54
CA HIS A 102 -11.32 5.80 -8.92
C HIS A 102 -11.60 5.80 -10.43
N GLU A 103 -11.47 6.93 -11.12
CA GLU A 103 -11.71 7.03 -12.58
C GLU A 103 -10.43 6.81 -13.40
N GLY A 104 -9.42 6.16 -12.81
CA GLY A 104 -8.16 5.86 -13.47
C GLY A 104 -7.22 7.05 -13.59
N GLU A 105 -7.32 8.06 -12.73
CA GLU A 105 -6.34 9.14 -12.67
C GLU A 105 -5.07 8.71 -11.91
N LEU A 106 -3.90 9.10 -12.41
CA LEU A 106 -2.64 8.99 -11.69
C LEU A 106 -2.09 10.38 -11.37
N ARG A 107 -1.79 10.61 -10.09
CA ARG A 107 -1.04 11.77 -9.61
C ARG A 107 0.18 11.32 -8.83
N GLN A 108 1.29 12.01 -9.04
CA GLN A 108 2.51 11.83 -8.26
C GLN A 108 2.93 13.18 -7.72
N PHE A 109 3.07 13.28 -6.41
CA PHE A 109 3.44 14.49 -5.70
C PHE A 109 4.80 14.30 -5.04
N VAL A 110 5.64 15.33 -5.02
CA VAL A 110 6.80 15.39 -4.12
C VAL A 110 6.37 16.10 -2.86
N LEU A 111 6.48 15.42 -1.71
CA LEU A 111 6.17 15.98 -0.40
C LEU A 111 7.32 16.82 0.13
N THR A 112 6.97 17.93 0.78
CA THR A 112 7.87 18.91 1.37
C THR A 112 7.27 19.47 2.66
N VAL A 113 8.07 20.19 3.43
CA VAL A 113 7.65 20.86 4.66
C VAL A 113 7.58 22.36 4.38
N GLY A 114 6.40 22.95 4.59
CA GLY A 114 6.20 24.39 4.48
C GLY A 114 6.99 25.17 5.54
N ALA A 115 7.18 26.46 5.31
CA ALA A 115 7.86 27.34 6.28
C ALA A 115 7.09 27.47 7.62
N ASP A 116 5.80 27.17 7.61
CA ASP A 116 4.90 27.08 8.77
C ASP A 116 4.89 25.68 9.43
N GLY A 117 5.73 24.75 8.95
CA GLY A 117 5.81 23.38 9.44
C GLY A 117 4.67 22.47 8.96
N GLN A 118 3.78 22.95 8.10
CA GLN A 118 2.68 22.17 7.54
C GLN A 118 3.13 21.36 6.32
N PRO A 119 2.43 20.27 5.97
CA PRO A 119 2.74 19.54 4.75
C PRO A 119 2.49 20.41 3.52
N SER A 120 3.41 20.36 2.57
CA SER A 120 3.24 20.94 1.24
C SER A 120 3.60 19.92 0.18
N ALA A 121 2.98 19.99 -0.98
CA ALA A 121 3.19 19.05 -2.06
C ALA A 121 3.31 19.75 -3.40
N ARG A 122 4.28 19.31 -4.20
CA ARG A 122 4.43 19.72 -5.59
C ARG A 122 3.97 18.58 -6.49
N LEU A 123 2.92 18.82 -7.26
CA LEU A 123 2.48 17.87 -8.27
C LEU A 123 3.51 17.76 -9.39
N VAL A 124 4.08 16.57 -9.59
CA VAL A 124 5.15 16.31 -10.58
C VAL A 124 4.71 15.45 -11.74
N ARG A 125 3.59 14.72 -11.62
CA ARG A 125 3.03 13.90 -12.71
C ARG A 125 1.52 13.97 -12.73
N ARG A 126 0.97 14.17 -13.93
CA ARG A 126 -0.42 13.82 -14.27
C ARG A 126 -0.37 12.77 -15.38
N ALA A 127 -1.04 11.65 -15.16
CA ALA A 127 -1.18 10.60 -16.15
C ALA A 127 -2.54 9.91 -16.00
N GLY A 128 -2.89 9.07 -16.96
CA GLY A 128 -4.08 8.22 -16.92
C GLY A 128 -3.69 6.75 -16.84
N ILE A 129 -4.50 5.98 -16.12
CA ILE A 129 -4.46 4.54 -16.00
C ILE A 129 -5.55 3.90 -16.87
N GLY A 130 -6.68 4.57 -17.11
CA GLY A 130 -7.73 4.02 -17.98
C GLY A 130 -9.03 3.96 -17.22
N THR A 131 -9.32 2.82 -16.60
CA THR A 131 -10.53 2.60 -15.79
C THR A 131 -10.21 2.52 -14.30
N ILE A 132 -11.19 2.03 -13.53
CA ILE A 132 -11.10 1.84 -12.08
C ILE A 132 -9.82 1.10 -11.70
N SER A 133 -9.09 1.72 -10.77
CA SER A 133 -7.74 1.34 -10.35
C SER A 133 -7.56 1.72 -8.88
N GLU A 134 -6.86 0.88 -8.12
CA GLU A 134 -6.66 1.13 -6.69
C GLU A 134 -5.24 0.75 -6.24
N GLY A 135 -4.92 -0.53 -6.25
CA GLY A 135 -3.65 -1.03 -5.70
C GLY A 135 -2.43 -0.36 -6.35
N CYS A 136 -1.50 0.10 -5.53
CA CYS A 136 -0.22 0.59 -6.02
C CYS A 136 0.93 0.23 -5.08
N ALA A 137 2.08 -0.06 -5.67
CA ALA A 137 3.32 -0.34 -4.94
C ALA A 137 4.51 0.15 -5.75
N ALA A 138 5.47 0.81 -5.11
CA ALA A 138 6.65 1.35 -5.77
C ALA A 138 7.90 0.54 -5.42
N ASP A 139 8.61 0.08 -6.45
CA ASP A 139 9.92 -0.52 -6.29
C ASP A 139 11.03 0.51 -6.58
N GLU A 140 11.53 1.13 -5.51
CA GLU A 140 12.54 2.18 -5.58
C GLU A 140 13.83 1.70 -6.28
N ALA A 141 14.21 0.43 -6.07
CA ALA A 141 15.49 -0.09 -6.56
C ALA A 141 15.48 -0.47 -8.06
N THR A 142 14.30 -0.63 -8.69
CA THR A 142 14.20 -0.73 -10.17
C THR A 142 13.51 0.48 -10.81
N ASN A 143 13.22 1.53 -10.02
CA ASN A 143 12.47 2.71 -10.45
C ASN A 143 11.14 2.33 -11.12
N ALA A 144 10.43 1.36 -10.54
CA ALA A 144 9.15 0.87 -11.04
C ALA A 144 8.00 1.31 -10.12
N LEU A 145 6.86 1.64 -10.71
CA LEU A 145 5.60 1.87 -10.02
C LEU A 145 4.59 0.87 -10.59
N TYR A 146 4.11 -0.02 -9.74
CA TYR A 146 3.09 -1.00 -10.08
C TYR A 146 1.72 -0.47 -9.70
N ILE A 147 0.73 -0.65 -10.58
CA ILE A 147 -0.65 -0.22 -10.37
C ILE A 147 -1.59 -1.30 -10.89
N THR A 148 -2.60 -1.67 -10.13
CA THR A 148 -3.71 -2.52 -10.61
C THR A 148 -4.82 -1.67 -11.21
N GLU A 149 -5.25 -2.05 -12.41
CA GLU A 149 -6.51 -1.61 -13.03
C GLU A 149 -7.48 -2.80 -12.93
N GLU A 150 -8.51 -2.69 -12.09
CA GLU A 150 -9.23 -3.82 -11.47
C GLU A 150 -9.66 -4.90 -12.46
N ASN A 151 -10.21 -4.48 -13.60
CA ASN A 151 -10.76 -5.36 -14.63
C ASN A 151 -9.85 -5.56 -15.85
N VAL A 152 -8.60 -5.05 -15.80
CA VAL A 152 -7.65 -5.10 -16.92
C VAL A 152 -6.36 -5.84 -16.53
N GLY A 153 -5.78 -5.51 -15.37
CA GLY A 153 -4.65 -6.23 -14.80
C GLY A 153 -3.60 -5.33 -14.16
N LEU A 154 -2.41 -5.90 -13.98
CA LEU A 154 -1.25 -5.26 -13.36
C LEU A 154 -0.41 -4.50 -14.39
N TRP A 155 -0.27 -3.19 -14.19
CA TRP A 155 0.59 -2.31 -14.96
C TRP A 155 1.92 -2.04 -14.26
N ARG A 156 2.96 -1.82 -15.05
CA ARG A 156 4.23 -1.22 -14.62
C ARG A 156 4.44 0.11 -15.32
N TYR A 157 4.61 1.16 -14.53
CA TYR A 157 5.11 2.46 -14.93
C TYR A 157 6.58 2.61 -14.50
N SER A 158 7.28 3.55 -15.11
CA SER A 158 8.47 4.13 -14.47
C SER A 158 8.02 4.99 -13.30
N LEU A 159 8.76 4.95 -12.19
CA LEU A 159 8.58 5.83 -11.03
C LEU A 159 9.09 7.27 -11.33
N ASP A 160 9.81 7.46 -12.44
CA ASP A 160 10.20 8.79 -12.91
C ASP A 160 8.98 9.56 -13.45
N PRO A 161 8.57 10.69 -12.84
CA PRO A 161 7.43 11.46 -13.31
C PRO A 161 7.56 11.95 -14.75
N ALA A 162 8.79 12.10 -15.28
CA ALA A 162 9.03 12.51 -16.65
C ALA A 162 8.55 11.47 -17.69
N SER A 163 8.28 10.21 -17.29
CA SER A 163 7.78 9.18 -18.20
C SER A 163 6.30 9.35 -18.60
N GLY A 164 5.58 10.33 -18.05
CA GLY A 164 4.20 10.63 -18.44
C GLY A 164 3.26 9.45 -18.21
N ALA A 165 2.49 9.02 -19.21
CA ALA A 165 1.57 7.88 -19.11
C ALA A 165 2.16 6.56 -19.63
N ALA A 166 3.44 6.51 -20.00
CA ALA A 166 4.06 5.30 -20.54
C ALA A 166 4.06 4.17 -19.51
N ARG A 167 3.62 2.98 -19.95
CA ARG A 167 3.45 1.79 -19.10
C ARG A 167 3.54 0.49 -19.90
N THR A 168 3.71 -0.61 -19.20
CA THR A 168 3.71 -1.96 -19.75
C THR A 168 2.76 -2.85 -18.95
N LEU A 169 1.96 -3.66 -19.64
CA LEU A 169 1.11 -4.65 -18.98
C LEU A 169 2.01 -5.79 -18.50
N VAL A 170 2.05 -6.01 -17.19
CA VAL A 170 2.82 -7.09 -16.56
C VAL A 170 2.00 -8.37 -16.58
N GLN A 171 0.74 -8.28 -16.12
CA GLN A 171 -0.17 -9.39 -16.00
C GLN A 171 -1.59 -8.95 -16.36
N PRO A 172 -2.20 -9.41 -17.46
CA PRO A 172 -3.64 -9.23 -17.67
C PRO A 172 -4.45 -10.02 -16.63
N ILE A 173 -5.70 -9.61 -16.40
CA ILE A 173 -6.67 -10.50 -15.76
C ILE A 173 -6.72 -11.83 -16.52
N ALA A 174 -6.47 -12.92 -15.81
CA ALA A 174 -6.36 -14.26 -16.35
C ALA A 174 -6.73 -15.30 -15.27
N PRO A 175 -7.64 -16.25 -15.58
CA PRO A 175 -7.95 -17.35 -14.68
C PRO A 175 -6.70 -18.10 -14.22
N GLY A 176 -6.63 -18.41 -12.93
CA GLY A 176 -5.49 -19.12 -12.34
C GLY A 176 -4.25 -18.27 -12.07
N VAL A 177 -4.28 -16.97 -12.39
CA VAL A 177 -3.18 -16.04 -12.12
C VAL A 177 -3.67 -14.81 -11.37
N LEU A 178 -4.52 -13.99 -11.99
CA LEU A 178 -5.07 -12.76 -11.43
C LEU A 178 -6.51 -12.62 -11.92
N VAL A 179 -7.48 -12.83 -11.05
CA VAL A 179 -8.91 -12.79 -11.36
C VAL A 179 -9.47 -11.47 -10.85
N ALA A 180 -10.21 -10.77 -11.70
CA ALA A 180 -10.79 -9.49 -11.35
C ALA A 180 -11.74 -9.60 -10.16
N ASP A 181 -11.73 -8.66 -9.22
CA ASP A 181 -10.96 -7.41 -9.29
C ASP A 181 -9.48 -7.58 -8.84
N ALA A 182 -8.56 -6.97 -9.59
CA ALA A 182 -7.15 -6.85 -9.19
C ALA A 182 -6.99 -5.67 -8.23
N GLU A 183 -6.70 -5.96 -6.98
CA GLU A 183 -6.81 -5.00 -5.88
C GLU A 183 -5.44 -4.60 -5.32
N GLY A 184 -5.26 -4.58 -4.00
CA GLY A 184 -4.05 -4.13 -3.33
C GLY A 184 -2.76 -4.75 -3.88
N LEU A 185 -1.67 -4.00 -3.74
CA LEU A 185 -0.32 -4.42 -4.09
C LEU A 185 0.63 -4.10 -2.93
N THR A 186 1.60 -4.98 -2.70
CA THR A 186 2.71 -4.70 -1.77
C THR A 186 4.00 -5.34 -2.29
N ILE A 187 5.14 -4.84 -1.82
CA ILE A 187 6.45 -5.39 -2.15
C ILE A 187 7.12 -5.88 -0.87
N LEU A 188 7.48 -7.16 -0.84
CA LEU A 188 8.27 -7.75 0.22
C LEU A 188 9.71 -7.97 -0.24
N GLN A 189 10.67 -7.49 0.53
CA GLN A 189 12.09 -7.79 0.35
C GLN A 189 12.50 -8.99 1.22
N ASP A 190 13.08 -10.02 0.60
CA ASP A 190 13.64 -11.19 1.28
C ASP A 190 15.11 -11.36 0.88
N GLY A 191 16.02 -10.93 1.77
CA GLY A 191 17.43 -10.82 1.46
C GLY A 191 17.67 -9.90 0.26
N ALA A 192 18.18 -10.48 -0.84
CA ALA A 192 18.40 -9.78 -2.11
C ALA A 192 17.21 -9.89 -3.08
N ALA A 193 16.30 -10.84 -2.85
CA ALA A 193 15.12 -11.02 -3.67
C ALA A 193 14.04 -10.00 -3.26
N ARG A 194 13.22 -9.60 -4.24
CA ARG A 194 12.04 -8.76 -4.00
C ARG A 194 10.85 -9.38 -4.69
N TYR A 195 9.73 -9.40 -3.99
CA TYR A 195 8.49 -10.01 -4.45
C TYR A 195 7.38 -8.97 -4.42
N LEU A 196 6.72 -8.76 -5.56
CA LEU A 196 5.44 -8.08 -5.63
C LEU A 196 4.34 -9.10 -5.32
N ILE A 197 3.48 -8.77 -4.36
CA ILE A 197 2.32 -9.57 -3.97
C ILE A 197 1.08 -8.74 -4.32
N GLY A 198 0.12 -9.35 -5.00
CA GLY A 198 -1.16 -8.70 -5.31
C GLY A 198 -2.35 -9.42 -4.70
N SER A 199 -3.47 -8.71 -4.56
CA SER A 199 -4.77 -9.31 -4.27
C SER A 199 -5.51 -9.63 -5.58
N SER A 200 -5.86 -10.91 -5.76
CA SER A 200 -6.77 -11.41 -6.78
C SER A 200 -8.13 -11.61 -6.11
N GLN A 201 -8.90 -10.54 -5.97
CA GLN A 201 -10.08 -10.50 -5.11
C GLN A 201 -11.17 -11.48 -5.58
N GLY A 202 -11.37 -11.55 -6.90
CA GLY A 202 -12.44 -12.37 -7.50
C GLY A 202 -12.34 -13.87 -7.26
N ASP A 203 -11.17 -14.37 -6.86
CA ASP A 203 -11.01 -15.76 -6.43
C ASP A 203 -10.29 -15.92 -5.08
N SER A 204 -10.12 -14.81 -4.34
CA SER A 204 -9.49 -14.77 -3.01
C SER A 204 -8.11 -15.44 -2.98
N THR A 205 -7.29 -15.14 -3.99
CA THR A 205 -5.90 -15.62 -4.07
C THR A 205 -4.89 -14.49 -4.12
N PHE A 206 -3.63 -14.82 -3.84
CA PHE A 206 -2.54 -13.85 -3.74
C PHE A 206 -1.41 -14.20 -4.68
N PRO A 207 -1.42 -13.73 -5.94
CA PRO A 207 -0.32 -13.93 -6.87
C PRO A 207 0.96 -13.23 -6.43
N VAL A 208 2.09 -13.88 -6.71
CA VAL A 208 3.43 -13.41 -6.35
C VAL A 208 4.30 -13.34 -7.59
N TRP A 209 4.96 -12.20 -7.80
CA TRP A 209 5.97 -12.02 -8.83
C TRP A 209 7.31 -11.65 -8.21
N ARG A 210 8.39 -12.27 -8.67
CA ARG A 210 9.75 -11.81 -8.38
C ARG A 210 10.08 -10.60 -9.25
N ILE A 211 10.56 -9.50 -8.66
CA ILE A 211 10.72 -8.20 -9.34
C ILE A 211 12.14 -7.63 -9.35
N ASP A 212 13.13 -8.34 -8.81
CA ASP A 212 14.53 -7.92 -8.83
C ASP A 212 15.23 -8.08 -10.20
N GLY A 213 14.52 -8.62 -11.20
CA GLY A 213 15.00 -8.77 -12.58
C GLY A 213 14.57 -7.63 -13.54
N ALA A 214 14.83 -7.81 -14.84
CA ALA A 214 14.44 -6.82 -15.86
C ALA A 214 12.92 -6.67 -16.02
N ALA A 215 12.19 -7.76 -15.79
CA ALA A 215 10.74 -7.84 -15.81
C ALA A 215 10.25 -8.71 -14.65
N PRO A 216 9.02 -8.47 -14.14
CA PRO A 216 8.42 -9.33 -13.13
C PRO A 216 8.27 -10.77 -13.62
N GLU A 217 8.63 -11.73 -12.77
CA GLU A 217 8.54 -13.16 -13.05
C GLU A 217 7.50 -13.80 -12.12
N TYR A 218 6.42 -14.36 -12.66
CA TYR A 218 5.38 -15.00 -11.85
C TYR A 218 5.92 -16.25 -11.12
N LYS A 219 5.67 -16.33 -9.82
CA LYS A 219 6.13 -17.41 -8.93
C LYS A 219 5.01 -18.31 -8.40
N GLY A 220 3.79 -18.08 -8.86
CA GLY A 220 2.60 -18.77 -8.37
C GLY A 220 1.76 -17.86 -7.49
N ARG A 221 0.80 -18.48 -6.80
CA ARG A 221 -0.16 -17.79 -5.93
C ARG A 221 -0.49 -18.67 -4.74
N PHE A 222 -0.92 -18.05 -3.65
CA PHE A 222 -1.36 -18.76 -2.45
C PHE A 222 -2.79 -18.36 -2.06
N VAL A 223 -3.37 -19.13 -1.15
CA VAL A 223 -4.63 -18.85 -0.47
C VAL A 223 -4.38 -18.92 1.03
N VAL A 224 -5.08 -18.11 1.82
CA VAL A 224 -5.08 -18.23 3.28
C VAL A 224 -6.32 -19.04 3.65
N ALA A 225 -6.11 -20.32 3.94
CA ALA A 225 -7.17 -21.23 4.37
C ALA A 225 -7.40 -21.16 5.89
N ASP A 226 -8.53 -21.71 6.33
CA ASP A 226 -8.87 -21.83 7.74
C ASP A 226 -7.77 -22.55 8.54
N GLY A 227 -7.52 -22.05 9.76
CA GLY A 227 -6.56 -22.62 10.69
C GLY A 227 -6.93 -22.30 12.13
N ALA A 228 -6.03 -21.63 12.85
CA ALA A 228 -6.30 -21.15 14.21
C ALA A 228 -7.31 -19.98 14.23
N VAL A 229 -7.38 -19.25 13.12
CA VAL A 229 -8.41 -18.26 12.78
C VAL A 229 -8.97 -18.64 11.40
N ASP A 230 -10.08 -18.01 11.02
CA ASP A 230 -10.70 -18.13 9.71
C ASP A 230 -9.74 -17.74 8.56
N GLY A 231 -10.00 -18.30 7.39
CA GLY A 231 -9.32 -17.94 6.16
C GLY A 231 -9.59 -16.50 5.72
N VAL A 232 -9.13 -16.17 4.52
CA VAL A 232 -9.32 -14.83 3.95
C VAL A 232 -10.14 -14.91 2.67
N THR A 233 -11.10 -14.01 2.55
CA THR A 233 -11.96 -13.84 1.38
C THR A 233 -12.15 -12.38 1.01
N GLY A 234 -12.31 -12.11 -0.29
CA GLY A 234 -12.67 -10.78 -0.79
C GLY A 234 -11.65 -9.69 -0.47
N THR A 235 -10.35 -10.01 -0.42
CA THR A 235 -9.32 -9.05 -0.03
C THR A 235 -9.28 -7.81 -0.93
N ASP A 236 -9.40 -6.66 -0.30
CA ASP A 236 -9.19 -5.33 -0.86
C ASP A 236 -7.68 -4.98 -0.71
N GLY A 237 -7.23 -4.56 0.48
CA GLY A 237 -5.82 -4.24 0.75
C GLY A 237 -4.97 -5.35 1.39
N LEU A 238 -3.67 -5.35 1.09
CA LEU A 238 -2.64 -6.14 1.78
C LEU A 238 -1.33 -5.34 1.88
N ASP A 239 -0.51 -5.66 2.88
CA ASP A 239 0.84 -5.11 3.03
C ASP A 239 1.82 -6.17 3.54
N ALA A 240 3.12 -5.96 3.39
CA ALA A 240 4.13 -6.94 3.74
C ALA A 240 5.44 -6.29 4.17
N LEU A 241 6.09 -6.89 5.17
CA LEU A 241 7.42 -6.49 5.60
C LEU A 241 8.28 -7.73 5.80
N GLY A 242 9.41 -7.77 5.09
CA GLY A 242 10.39 -8.84 5.20
C GLY A 242 11.39 -8.61 6.34
N GLY A 243 12.11 -9.68 6.70
CA GLY A 243 13.08 -9.65 7.78
C GLY A 243 12.45 -9.82 9.17
N ARG A 244 13.25 -9.65 10.22
CA ARG A 244 12.82 -9.96 11.59
C ARG A 244 11.91 -8.88 12.15
N ILE A 245 10.64 -9.21 12.38
CA ILE A 245 9.64 -8.29 12.96
C ILE A 245 9.45 -8.59 14.45
N SER A 246 9.30 -9.87 14.80
CA SER A 246 9.13 -10.34 16.19
C SER A 246 9.56 -11.80 16.31
N ASP A 247 9.47 -12.38 17.51
CA ASP A 247 9.70 -13.82 17.70
C ASP A 247 8.66 -14.67 16.94
N ARG A 248 7.44 -14.13 16.75
CA ARG A 248 6.37 -14.76 15.98
C ARG A 248 6.63 -14.70 14.47
N PHE A 249 7.24 -13.61 14.00
CA PHE A 249 7.52 -13.35 12.58
C PHE A 249 9.01 -13.09 12.38
N PRO A 250 9.84 -14.15 12.41
CA PRO A 250 11.29 -13.99 12.41
C PRO A 250 11.87 -13.62 11.04
N GLU A 251 11.12 -13.84 9.96
CA GLU A 251 11.59 -13.65 8.58
C GLU A 251 10.63 -12.81 7.71
N GLY A 252 9.56 -12.30 8.31
CA GLY A 252 8.63 -11.39 7.67
C GLY A 252 7.18 -11.75 7.95
N VAL A 253 6.30 -10.82 7.60
CA VAL A 253 4.86 -10.96 7.74
C VAL A 253 4.17 -10.37 6.51
N VAL A 254 3.08 -11.00 6.10
CA VAL A 254 2.10 -10.44 5.17
C VAL A 254 0.81 -10.19 5.94
N VAL A 255 0.29 -8.97 5.86
CA VAL A 255 -0.95 -8.54 6.50
C VAL A 255 -2.02 -8.42 5.42
N ILE A 256 -3.13 -9.12 5.58
CA ILE A 256 -4.13 -9.27 4.51
C ILE A 256 -5.51 -8.94 5.07
N GLN A 257 -6.23 -8.01 4.44
CA GLN A 257 -7.61 -7.71 4.80
C GLN A 257 -8.51 -8.90 4.44
N ASP A 258 -9.51 -9.12 5.30
CA ASP A 258 -10.59 -10.06 5.03
C ASP A 258 -11.96 -9.39 5.13
N ASP A 259 -12.75 -9.59 4.07
CA ASP A 259 -14.08 -9.01 3.89
C ASP A 259 -15.16 -9.78 4.68
N VAL A 260 -14.98 -11.10 4.85
CA VAL A 260 -15.94 -11.97 5.53
C VAL A 260 -15.26 -12.71 6.67
N ASN A 261 -15.17 -12.02 7.81
CA ASN A 261 -14.63 -12.58 9.03
C ASN A 261 -15.70 -13.37 9.79
N ASP A 262 -15.42 -14.62 10.15
CA ASP A 262 -16.37 -15.53 10.82
C ASP A 262 -16.93 -14.97 12.12
N VAL A 263 -16.13 -14.17 12.84
CA VAL A 263 -16.52 -13.56 14.12
C VAL A 263 -16.29 -12.04 14.10
N GLY A 264 -17.38 -11.30 13.95
CA GLY A 264 -17.39 -9.84 14.10
C GLY A 264 -17.48 -9.11 12.76
N THR A 265 -16.82 -7.96 12.68
CA THR A 265 -16.69 -7.18 11.43
C THR A 265 -15.42 -7.60 10.68
N GLN A 266 -15.25 -7.06 9.47
CA GLN A 266 -14.00 -7.15 8.71
C GLN A 266 -12.77 -6.87 9.57
N ASN A 267 -11.68 -7.57 9.30
CA ASN A 267 -10.42 -7.44 10.02
C ASN A 267 -9.22 -7.71 9.09
N PHE A 268 -8.05 -7.93 9.69
CA PHE A 268 -6.82 -8.28 8.99
C PHE A 268 -6.20 -9.55 9.60
N LYS A 269 -5.61 -10.37 8.74
CA LYS A 269 -4.89 -11.59 9.10
C LYS A 269 -3.39 -11.37 8.98
N TYR A 270 -2.63 -11.87 9.95
CA TYR A 270 -1.17 -11.94 9.89
C TYR A 270 -0.72 -13.32 9.39
N VAL A 271 -0.02 -13.35 8.26
CA VAL A 271 0.52 -14.56 7.64
C VAL A 271 2.05 -14.54 7.74
N ASP A 272 2.64 -15.62 8.24
CA ASP A 272 4.10 -15.74 8.32
C ASP A 272 4.68 -15.93 6.90
N TRP A 273 5.65 -15.10 6.53
CA TRP A 273 6.30 -15.18 5.22
C TRP A 273 6.95 -16.55 4.96
N ARG A 274 7.39 -17.26 6.01
CA ARG A 274 7.96 -18.62 5.90
C ARG A 274 6.96 -19.63 5.33
N ASP A 275 5.69 -19.50 5.68
CA ASP A 275 4.63 -20.40 5.21
C ASP A 275 4.36 -20.12 3.72
N VAL A 276 4.32 -18.85 3.32
CA VAL A 276 4.17 -18.44 1.92
C VAL A 276 5.32 -18.95 1.06
N ARG A 277 6.57 -18.78 1.51
CA ARG A 277 7.75 -19.31 0.80
C ARG A 277 7.71 -20.81 0.64
N THR A 278 7.37 -21.53 1.71
CA THR A 278 7.27 -22.99 1.67
C THR A 278 6.19 -23.43 0.67
N ALA A 279 5.03 -22.78 0.67
CA ALA A 279 3.94 -23.08 -0.24
C ALA A 279 4.28 -22.83 -1.71
N LEU A 280 5.11 -21.82 -1.99
CA LEU A 280 5.51 -21.42 -3.35
C LEU A 280 6.86 -22.01 -3.80
N GLY A 281 7.61 -22.68 -2.91
CA GLY A 281 8.94 -23.19 -3.19
C GLY A 281 9.97 -22.10 -3.51
N LEU A 282 9.91 -20.98 -2.78
CA LEU A 282 10.80 -19.81 -2.93
C LEU A 282 12.15 -19.97 -2.23
#